data_AF-A0A5S3N755-F1
#
_entry.id   AF-A0A5S3N755-F1
#
_cell.length_a   1.000
_cell.length_b   1.000
_cell.length_c   1.000
_cell.angle_alpha   90.00
_cell.angle_beta   90.00
_cell.angle_gamma   90.00
#
_symmetry.space_group_name_H-M   'P 1'
#
loop_
_entity.id
_entity.type
_entity.pdbx_description
1 polymer ?
#
loop_
_entity_poly.entity_id
_entity_poly.type
_entity_poly.pdbx_seq_one_letter_code
_entity_poly.pdbx_strand_id
1 'polypeptide(L)'
;MKKVLNLIMVFTVTIFFVSCNNNDDAPTMANLTVNLDGLEELGPDFVYEGWLIVNGNPVSTGTFTSVSFPQTYTVDINDLQNATKFVLSIEPAIDTDPAPAATKILAGDFSGNTATVNSDNIVVDANGTIKTLDASWGKYILATPTDTDDTNEASGIWFLDNSNAPPAVAGLGLPTLAAGWQYEGWVVLNGTPISTGTFTSTTEADSNAITSPFKGTAGNGPAFPGEDYLIGAAAGVNFPTDLKGATVVISVEPNPDNSTAPFTLKPLAHIVPSNANVHSVLNMEAGPKAILTGTVRR
;
A
#
# COMPACT_ATOMS: atom_id res chain seq x y z
N MET A 1 -98.43 -28.83 -35.18
CA MET A 1 -98.23 -27.77 -34.17
C MET A 1 -97.08 -28.16 -33.25
N LYS A 2 -96.09 -27.26 -33.09
CA LYS A 2 -95.04 -27.17 -32.03
C LYS A 2 -94.08 -28.38 -31.89
N LYS A 3 -92.89 -28.37 -32.53
CA LYS A 3 -91.57 -27.87 -32.05
C LYS A 3 -91.16 -28.35 -30.64
N VAL A 4 -90.18 -29.26 -30.56
CA VAL A 4 -89.16 -29.39 -29.49
C VAL A 4 -87.95 -30.14 -30.09
N LEU A 5 -86.98 -29.44 -30.70
CA LEU A 5 -85.69 -28.97 -30.16
C LEU A 5 -84.72 -30.09 -29.76
N ASN A 6 -83.76 -30.37 -30.65
CA ASN A 6 -82.53 -31.14 -30.42
C ASN A 6 -81.58 -30.36 -29.49
N LEU A 7 -80.97 -31.03 -28.52
CA LEU A 7 -79.79 -30.52 -27.81
C LEU A 7 -78.80 -31.66 -27.58
N ILE A 8 -77.83 -31.80 -28.49
CA ILE A 8 -76.63 -32.62 -28.30
C ILE A 8 -75.59 -31.70 -27.68
N MET A 9 -75.27 -31.94 -26.41
CA MET A 9 -74.26 -31.21 -25.66
C MET A 9 -72.89 -31.82 -25.96
N VAL A 10 -72.13 -31.20 -26.86
CA VAL A 10 -70.73 -31.55 -27.13
C VAL A 10 -69.88 -30.95 -26.01
N PHE A 11 -69.32 -31.81 -25.17
CA PHE A 11 -68.37 -31.44 -24.13
C PHE A 11 -66.97 -31.35 -24.77
N THR A 12 -66.54 -30.15 -25.15
CA THR A 12 -65.15 -29.90 -25.55
C THR A 12 -64.25 -29.94 -24.32
N VAL A 13 -63.46 -31.00 -24.20
CA VAL A 13 -62.35 -31.09 -23.25
C VAL A 13 -61.19 -30.27 -23.82
N THR A 14 -60.99 -29.07 -23.31
CA THR A 14 -59.77 -28.28 -23.53
C THR A 14 -58.66 -28.88 -22.67
N ILE A 15 -57.76 -29.64 -23.31
CA ILE A 15 -56.51 -30.08 -22.71
C ILE A 15 -55.60 -28.85 -22.64
N PHE A 16 -55.43 -28.28 -21.46
CA PHE A 16 -54.32 -27.36 -21.20
C PHE A 16 -53.04 -28.17 -21.18
N PHE A 17 -52.20 -28.03 -22.22
CA PHE A 17 -50.80 -28.36 -22.09
C PHE A 17 -50.18 -27.31 -21.17
N VAL A 18 -50.04 -27.65 -19.89
CA VAL A 18 -49.09 -26.95 -19.01
C VAL A 18 -47.71 -27.32 -19.54
N SER A 19 -47.12 -26.42 -20.32
CA SER A 19 -45.68 -26.45 -20.58
C SER A 19 -44.99 -26.10 -19.27
N CYS A 20 -44.47 -27.11 -18.56
CA CYS A 20 -43.41 -26.87 -17.60
C CYS A 20 -42.24 -26.30 -18.40
N ASN A 21 -42.00 -25.00 -18.31
CA ASN A 21 -40.71 -24.45 -18.70
C ASN A 21 -39.71 -24.95 -17.65
N ASN A 22 -38.86 -25.91 -18.02
CA ASN A 22 -37.71 -26.25 -17.19
C ASN A 22 -36.78 -25.03 -17.21
N ASN A 23 -36.99 -24.10 -16.28
CA ASN A 23 -35.99 -23.08 -15.96
C ASN A 23 -34.86 -23.77 -15.18
N ASP A 24 -34.01 -24.52 -15.89
CA ASP A 24 -32.68 -24.90 -15.44
C ASP A 24 -31.74 -23.69 -15.60
N ASP A 25 -32.06 -22.59 -14.93
CA ASP A 25 -31.16 -21.43 -14.87
C ASP A 25 -30.02 -21.78 -13.91
N ALA A 26 -28.96 -22.41 -14.43
CA ALA A 26 -27.73 -22.63 -13.68
C ALA A 26 -27.23 -21.29 -13.12
N PRO A 27 -26.76 -21.22 -11.87
CA PRO A 27 -26.30 -19.97 -11.28
C PRO A 27 -25.14 -19.40 -12.10
N THR A 28 -25.28 -18.17 -12.58
CA THR A 28 -24.23 -17.46 -13.34
C THR A 28 -23.30 -16.65 -12.44
N MET A 29 -23.68 -16.44 -11.18
CA MET A 29 -22.92 -15.66 -10.21
C MET A 29 -22.55 -16.51 -8.99
N ALA A 30 -21.42 -16.17 -8.36
CA ALA A 30 -20.94 -16.78 -7.13
C ALA A 30 -20.38 -15.73 -6.16
N ASN A 31 -20.21 -16.11 -4.89
CA ASN A 31 -19.76 -15.21 -3.84
C ASN A 31 -18.25 -15.31 -3.64
N LEU A 32 -17.56 -14.19 -3.80
CA LEU A 32 -16.17 -14.00 -3.40
C LEU A 32 -16.15 -13.36 -2.00
N THR A 33 -15.63 -14.06 -0.99
CA THR A 33 -15.45 -13.51 0.35
C THR A 33 -14.02 -13.05 0.55
N VAL A 34 -13.85 -11.76 0.87
CA VAL A 34 -12.57 -11.11 1.10
C VAL A 34 -12.45 -10.81 2.59
N ASN A 35 -11.35 -11.23 3.21
CA ASN A 35 -11.07 -11.00 4.63
C ASN A 35 -9.62 -10.56 4.81
N LEU A 36 -9.40 -9.25 4.94
CA LEU A 36 -8.08 -8.63 4.94
C LEU A 36 -7.79 -7.95 6.29
N ASP A 37 -6.50 -7.78 6.59
CA ASP A 37 -6.01 -7.10 7.79
C ASP A 37 -4.95 -6.05 7.44
N GLY A 38 -5.02 -4.91 8.13
CA GLY A 38 -4.01 -3.85 8.08
C GLY A 38 -4.18 -2.81 6.96
N LEU A 39 -5.28 -2.84 6.21
CA LEU A 39 -5.65 -1.75 5.29
C LEU A 39 -6.12 -0.52 6.08
N GLU A 40 -5.86 0.66 5.53
CA GLU A 40 -6.37 1.94 6.02
C GLU A 40 -7.32 2.60 5.01
N GLU A 41 -8.14 3.54 5.47
CA GLU A 41 -9.01 4.32 4.59
C GLU A 41 -8.16 5.27 3.73
N LEU A 42 -8.41 5.30 2.42
CA LEU A 42 -7.59 6.02 1.43
C LEU A 42 -8.01 7.48 1.21
N GLY A 43 -9.06 7.93 1.90
CA GLY A 43 -9.70 9.21 1.64
C GLY A 43 -10.61 9.19 0.41
N PRO A 44 -11.06 10.38 -0.06
CA PRO A 44 -12.10 10.49 -1.08
C PRO A 44 -11.61 10.27 -2.52
N ASP A 45 -10.31 10.42 -2.77
CA ASP A 45 -9.76 10.45 -4.14
C ASP A 45 -9.33 9.07 -4.64
N PHE A 46 -9.30 8.06 -3.75
CA PHE A 46 -8.86 6.70 -4.07
C PHE A 46 -9.78 5.64 -3.45
N VAL A 47 -9.83 4.48 -4.10
CA VAL A 47 -10.59 3.30 -3.68
C VAL A 47 -9.72 2.05 -3.79
N TYR A 48 -10.08 0.99 -3.08
CA TYR A 48 -9.52 -0.33 -3.36
C TYR A 48 -10.31 -1.01 -4.47
N GLU A 49 -9.62 -1.75 -5.34
CA GLU A 49 -10.24 -2.62 -6.34
C GLU A 49 -9.65 -4.02 -6.29
N GLY A 50 -10.53 -5.02 -6.21
CA GLY A 50 -10.14 -6.43 -6.24
C GLY A 50 -10.19 -6.99 -7.65
N TRP A 51 -9.21 -7.83 -8.00
CA TRP A 51 -9.05 -8.40 -9.33
C TRP A 51 -8.86 -9.91 -9.26
N LEU A 52 -9.64 -10.65 -10.04
CA LEU A 52 -9.39 -12.04 -10.36
C LEU A 52 -8.49 -12.12 -11.58
N ILE A 53 -7.40 -12.88 -11.51
CA ILE A 53 -6.56 -13.14 -12.68
C ILE A 53 -7.08 -14.38 -13.39
N VAL A 54 -7.79 -14.18 -14.49
CA VAL A 54 -8.43 -15.23 -15.29
C VAL A 54 -7.69 -15.38 -16.61
N ASN A 55 -7.10 -16.55 -16.85
CA ASN A 55 -6.26 -16.82 -18.03
C ASN A 55 -5.17 -15.76 -18.26
N GLY A 56 -4.61 -15.21 -17.18
CA GLY A 56 -3.58 -14.17 -17.20
C GLY A 56 -4.10 -12.73 -17.31
N ASN A 57 -5.41 -12.52 -17.48
CA ASN A 57 -6.02 -11.19 -17.59
C ASN A 57 -6.72 -10.79 -16.27
N PRO A 58 -6.61 -9.54 -15.84
CA PRO A 58 -7.35 -9.05 -14.67
C PRO A 58 -8.84 -8.88 -15.00
N VAL A 59 -9.69 -9.33 -14.09
CA VAL A 59 -11.15 -9.15 -14.11
C VAL A 59 -11.56 -8.52 -12.79
N SER A 60 -12.17 -7.34 -12.85
CA SER A 60 -12.62 -6.60 -11.68
C SER A 60 -13.68 -7.36 -10.88
N THR A 61 -13.60 -7.25 -9.55
CA THR A 61 -14.58 -7.76 -8.59
C THR A 61 -15.42 -6.63 -7.97
N GLY A 62 -15.21 -5.40 -8.44
CA GLY A 62 -15.76 -4.17 -7.89
C GLY A 62 -14.80 -3.44 -6.95
N THR A 63 -15.19 -2.21 -6.60
CA THR A 63 -14.41 -1.31 -5.74
C THR A 63 -15.00 -1.23 -4.33
N PHE A 64 -14.17 -0.87 -3.35
CA PHE A 64 -14.61 -0.63 -1.98
C PHE A 64 -13.72 0.40 -1.26
N THR A 65 -14.32 1.11 -0.29
CA THR A 65 -13.61 2.04 0.61
C THR A 65 -13.59 1.56 2.05
N SER A 66 -14.58 0.77 2.46
CA SER A 66 -14.65 0.18 3.80
C SER A 66 -13.48 -0.78 4.01
N VAL A 67 -12.75 -0.61 5.11
CA VAL A 67 -11.71 -1.55 5.56
C VAL A 67 -12.19 -2.49 6.67
N SER A 68 -13.50 -2.59 6.89
CA SER A 68 -14.10 -3.56 7.81
C SER A 68 -14.33 -4.88 7.10
N PHE A 69 -13.74 -5.97 7.61
CA PHE A 69 -13.80 -7.31 7.02
C PHE A 69 -14.40 -8.36 7.98
N PRO A 70 -14.99 -9.46 7.46
CA PRO A 70 -15.05 -9.88 6.05
C PRO A 70 -16.09 -9.12 5.21
N GLN A 71 -15.86 -9.06 3.90
CA GLN A 71 -16.78 -8.52 2.89
C GLN A 71 -17.07 -9.59 1.83
N THR A 72 -18.24 -9.53 1.20
CA THR A 72 -18.65 -10.48 0.15
C THR A 72 -19.08 -9.74 -1.11
N TYR A 73 -18.53 -10.17 -2.25
CA TYR A 73 -18.81 -9.63 -3.58
C TYR A 73 -19.41 -10.73 -4.46
N THR A 74 -20.35 -10.35 -5.32
CA THR A 74 -20.98 -11.27 -6.27
C THR A 74 -20.33 -11.10 -7.63
N VAL A 75 -19.69 -12.16 -8.13
CA VAL A 75 -18.88 -12.17 -9.37
C VAL A 75 -19.34 -13.28 -10.31
N ASP A 76 -18.96 -13.23 -11.59
CA ASP A 76 -19.25 -14.30 -12.55
C ASP A 76 -18.65 -15.63 -12.08
N ILE A 77 -19.45 -16.70 -12.14
CA ILE A 77 -19.05 -18.01 -11.62
C ILE A 77 -17.89 -18.62 -12.42
N ASN A 78 -17.82 -18.38 -13.73
CA ASN A 78 -16.76 -18.92 -14.58
C ASN A 78 -15.45 -18.18 -14.33
N ASP A 79 -15.50 -16.85 -14.17
CA ASP A 79 -14.32 -16.07 -13.81
C ASP A 79 -13.76 -16.52 -12.46
N LEU A 80 -14.64 -16.70 -11.47
CA LEU A 80 -14.24 -17.14 -10.12
C LEU A 80 -13.64 -18.55 -10.09
N GLN A 81 -14.19 -19.48 -10.88
CA GLN A 81 -13.67 -20.85 -10.98
C GLN A 81 -12.34 -20.92 -11.72
N ASN A 82 -12.16 -20.11 -12.76
CA ASN A 82 -10.96 -20.08 -13.60
C ASN A 82 -9.86 -19.15 -13.07
N ALA A 83 -10.16 -18.32 -12.07
CA ALA A 83 -9.19 -17.43 -11.45
C ALA A 83 -8.01 -18.21 -10.84
N THR A 84 -6.79 -17.83 -11.22
CA THR A 84 -5.56 -18.41 -10.67
C THR A 84 -4.99 -17.61 -9.51
N LYS A 85 -5.31 -16.31 -9.46
CA LYS A 85 -4.78 -15.36 -8.47
C LYS A 85 -5.82 -14.30 -8.13
N PHE A 86 -5.74 -13.79 -6.90
CA PHE A 86 -6.38 -12.54 -6.50
C PHE A 86 -5.32 -11.44 -6.35
N VAL A 87 -5.63 -10.24 -6.81
CA VAL A 87 -4.81 -9.02 -6.64
C VAL A 87 -5.70 -7.91 -6.10
N LEU A 88 -5.18 -7.09 -5.18
CA LEU A 88 -5.79 -5.85 -4.74
C LEU A 88 -4.91 -4.67 -5.18
N SER A 89 -5.53 -3.63 -5.72
CA SER A 89 -4.89 -2.37 -6.07
C SER A 89 -5.56 -1.17 -5.38
N ILE A 90 -4.82 -0.06 -5.37
CA ILE A 90 -5.30 1.27 -5.03
C ILE A 90 -5.55 1.99 -6.36
N GLU A 91 -6.80 2.38 -6.60
CA GLU A 91 -7.26 2.99 -7.85
C GLU A 91 -7.78 4.41 -7.59
N PRO A 92 -7.66 5.34 -8.55
CA PRO A 92 -8.36 6.61 -8.47
C PRO A 92 -9.87 6.39 -8.33
N ALA A 93 -10.55 7.18 -7.49
CA ALA A 93 -12.00 7.08 -7.33
C ALA A 93 -12.76 7.41 -8.62
N ILE A 94 -12.16 8.22 -9.50
CA ILE A 94 -12.62 8.50 -10.86
C ILE A 94 -11.59 7.94 -11.83
N ASP A 95 -11.77 6.67 -12.19
CA ASP A 95 -10.90 5.97 -13.14
C ASP A 95 -11.57 5.79 -14.50
N THR A 96 -10.80 6.01 -15.56
CA THR A 96 -11.20 5.80 -16.95
C THR A 96 -10.39 4.71 -17.63
N ASP A 97 -9.30 4.25 -17.01
CA ASP A 97 -8.54 3.09 -17.45
C ASP A 97 -9.18 1.82 -16.86
N PRO A 98 -9.62 0.86 -17.68
CA PRO A 98 -10.16 -0.39 -17.16
C PRO A 98 -9.07 -1.35 -16.64
N ALA A 99 -7.79 -1.05 -16.81
CA ALA A 99 -6.69 -1.87 -16.30
C ALA A 99 -6.34 -1.51 -14.84
N PRO A 100 -5.86 -2.46 -14.03
CA PRO A 100 -5.45 -2.17 -12.66
C PRO A 100 -4.27 -1.18 -12.61
N ALA A 101 -4.35 -0.14 -11.78
CA ALA A 101 -3.23 0.77 -11.53
C ALA A 101 -1.97 0.03 -11.08
N ALA A 102 -0.83 0.68 -11.28
CA ALA A 102 0.47 0.14 -10.88
C ALA A 102 0.52 -0.23 -9.39
N THR A 103 -0.12 0.58 -8.53
CA THR A 103 -0.14 0.47 -7.07
C THR A 103 -0.95 -0.73 -6.57
N LYS A 104 -0.36 -1.92 -6.69
CA LYS A 104 -0.91 -3.18 -6.19
C LYS A 104 -0.37 -3.45 -4.78
N ILE A 105 -1.24 -3.83 -3.86
CA ILE A 105 -0.94 -3.88 -2.42
C ILE A 105 -1.03 -5.28 -1.80
N LEU A 106 -1.90 -6.15 -2.32
CA LEU A 106 -2.03 -7.54 -1.84
C LEU A 106 -2.16 -8.47 -3.04
N ALA A 107 -1.50 -9.62 -3.00
CA ALA A 107 -1.74 -10.67 -3.98
C ALA A 107 -1.57 -12.06 -3.38
N GLY A 108 -2.22 -13.06 -4.00
CA GLY A 108 -2.07 -14.46 -3.63
C GLY A 108 -2.70 -15.40 -4.66
N ASP A 109 -2.04 -16.52 -4.93
CA ASP A 109 -2.56 -17.55 -5.82
C ASP A 109 -3.66 -18.37 -5.12
N PHE A 110 -4.68 -18.78 -5.87
CA PHE A 110 -5.71 -19.69 -5.36
C PHE A 110 -5.13 -21.11 -5.22
N SER A 111 -5.27 -21.68 -4.02
CA SER A 111 -5.04 -23.09 -3.74
C SER A 111 -6.35 -23.72 -3.27
N GLY A 112 -6.99 -24.51 -4.13
CA GLY A 112 -8.38 -24.90 -3.92
C GLY A 112 -9.27 -23.66 -3.86
N ASN A 113 -10.13 -23.53 -2.86
CA ASN A 113 -11.07 -22.41 -2.76
C ASN A 113 -10.55 -21.21 -1.97
N THR A 114 -9.24 -21.12 -1.70
CA THR A 114 -8.68 -20.05 -0.89
C THR A 114 -7.39 -19.52 -1.50
N ALA A 115 -7.26 -18.20 -1.55
CA ALA A 115 -5.99 -17.52 -1.74
C ALA A 115 -5.57 -16.89 -0.42
N THR A 116 -4.35 -17.17 0.03
CA THR A 116 -3.72 -16.41 1.13
C THR A 116 -2.98 -15.25 0.49
N VAL A 117 -3.39 -14.03 0.82
CA VAL A 117 -2.85 -12.81 0.19
C VAL A 117 -1.94 -12.08 1.16
N ASN A 118 -0.86 -11.50 0.65
CA ASN A 118 0.01 -10.63 1.43
C ASN A 118 0.68 -9.56 0.55
N SER A 119 1.28 -8.55 1.18
CA SER A 119 1.93 -7.44 0.49
C SER A 119 3.28 -7.80 -0.11
N ASP A 120 4.07 -8.67 0.52
CA ASP A 120 5.37 -9.11 -0.01
C ASP A 120 5.23 -9.79 -1.38
N ASN A 121 4.09 -10.42 -1.67
CA ASN A 121 3.81 -11.06 -2.95
C ASN A 121 3.68 -10.08 -4.13
N ILE A 122 3.54 -8.76 -3.88
CA ILE A 122 3.24 -7.80 -4.95
C ILE A 122 3.86 -6.41 -4.79
N VAL A 123 4.11 -5.95 -3.57
CA VAL A 123 4.76 -4.65 -3.27
C VAL A 123 6.28 -4.75 -3.44
N VAL A 124 6.86 -5.92 -3.12
CA VAL A 124 8.30 -6.18 -3.28
C VAL A 124 8.56 -6.73 -4.69
N ASP A 125 9.56 -6.19 -5.38
CA ASP A 125 10.02 -6.73 -6.66
C ASP A 125 10.60 -8.14 -6.47
N ALA A 126 9.99 -9.11 -7.15
CA ALA A 126 10.39 -10.51 -7.13
C ALA A 126 11.86 -10.73 -7.57
N ASN A 127 12.48 -9.78 -8.28
CA ASN A 127 13.87 -9.85 -8.73
C ASN A 127 14.87 -9.23 -7.74
N GLY A 128 14.40 -8.48 -6.73
CA GLY A 128 15.25 -7.82 -5.74
C GLY A 128 16.04 -8.81 -4.86
N THR A 129 17.14 -8.37 -4.24
CA THR A 129 17.95 -9.26 -3.37
C THR A 129 17.26 -9.51 -2.02
N ILE A 130 16.70 -8.46 -1.43
CA ILE A 130 15.86 -8.56 -0.23
C ILE A 130 14.44 -8.87 -0.69
N LYS A 131 13.82 -9.92 -0.11
CA LYS A 131 12.57 -10.51 -0.61
C LYS A 131 11.32 -10.17 0.20
N THR A 132 11.49 -9.56 1.37
CA THR A 132 10.39 -9.16 2.25
C THR A 132 10.71 -7.83 2.88
N LEU A 133 9.68 -7.07 3.23
CA LEU A 133 9.85 -5.83 3.98
C LEU A 133 10.40 -6.09 5.40
N ASP A 134 10.07 -7.24 6.01
CA ASP A 134 10.60 -7.67 7.32
C ASP A 134 12.12 -7.95 7.31
N ALA A 135 12.72 -8.19 6.14
CA ALA A 135 14.16 -8.39 5.99
C ALA A 135 14.94 -7.08 5.83
N SER A 136 14.25 -5.93 5.93
CA SER A 136 14.86 -4.62 5.88
C SER A 136 15.76 -4.37 7.10
N TRP A 137 16.79 -3.55 6.92
CA TRP A 137 17.60 -3.03 8.01
C TRP A 137 17.95 -1.56 7.75
N GLY A 138 18.17 -0.81 8.82
CA GLY A 138 18.47 0.62 8.72
C GLY A 138 19.54 1.08 9.70
N LYS A 139 20.25 2.10 9.29
CA LYS A 139 21.24 2.86 10.02
C LYS A 139 21.10 4.33 9.65
N TYR A 140 21.37 5.20 10.60
CA TYR A 140 21.41 6.62 10.37
C TYR A 140 22.40 7.31 11.30
N ILE A 141 22.72 8.56 10.99
CA ILE A 141 23.43 9.48 11.88
C ILE A 141 22.58 10.73 12.11
N LEU A 142 22.86 11.44 13.21
CA LEU A 142 22.42 12.83 13.38
C LEU A 142 23.54 13.76 12.92
N ALA A 143 23.26 14.62 11.95
CA ALA A 143 24.18 15.64 11.43
C ALA A 143 23.41 16.68 10.61
N THR A 144 23.96 17.88 10.43
CA THR A 144 23.39 19.03 9.67
C THR A 144 24.33 19.54 8.56
N PRO A 145 24.76 18.69 7.62
CA PRO A 145 25.75 19.01 6.58
C PRO A 145 25.31 20.08 5.56
N THR A 146 24.07 20.57 5.61
CA THR A 146 23.57 21.64 4.75
C THR A 146 23.77 23.04 5.33
N ASP A 147 24.44 23.19 6.47
CA ASP A 147 24.94 24.48 6.95
C ASP A 147 26.43 24.44 7.37
N THR A 148 26.88 25.42 8.14
CA THR A 148 28.25 25.51 8.67
C THR A 148 28.28 25.64 10.20
N ASP A 149 27.14 25.43 10.87
CA ASP A 149 26.98 25.61 12.32
C ASP A 149 27.02 24.25 13.03
N ASP A 150 28.17 23.92 13.61
CA ASP A 150 28.41 22.65 14.30
C ASP A 150 27.69 22.52 15.66
N THR A 151 26.90 23.52 16.06
CA THR A 151 26.17 23.51 17.33
C THR A 151 24.76 22.91 17.23
N ASN A 152 24.27 22.67 16.01
CA ASN A 152 22.88 22.25 15.75
C ASN A 152 22.75 20.83 15.15
N GLU A 153 23.84 20.06 15.12
CA GLU A 153 23.99 18.75 14.45
C GLU A 153 22.95 17.68 14.82
N ALA A 154 22.28 17.83 15.96
CA ALA A 154 21.18 16.95 16.35
C ALA A 154 19.86 17.26 15.63
N SER A 155 19.83 18.25 14.73
CA SER A 155 18.64 18.72 14.00
C SER A 155 18.51 18.16 12.59
N GLY A 156 19.42 17.29 12.18
CA GLY A 156 19.32 16.60 10.90
C GLY A 156 19.48 15.10 11.09
N ILE A 157 19.00 14.35 10.10
CA ILE A 157 19.04 12.90 10.06
C ILE A 157 19.42 12.42 8.67
N TRP A 158 20.42 11.54 8.59
CA TRP A 158 20.90 11.00 7.32
C TRP A 158 21.01 9.49 7.38
N PHE A 159 20.36 8.81 6.45
CA PHE A 159 20.30 7.35 6.37
C PHE A 159 21.55 6.77 5.70
N LEU A 160 22.70 6.97 6.36
CA LEU A 160 24.02 6.53 5.93
C LEU A 160 24.80 5.84 7.06
N ASP A 161 25.83 5.08 6.70
CA ASP A 161 26.80 4.50 7.62
C ASP A 161 28.18 5.13 7.38
N ASN A 162 28.68 5.85 8.37
CA ASN A 162 29.99 6.51 8.35
C ASN A 162 31.07 5.79 9.18
N SER A 163 30.83 4.56 9.64
CA SER A 163 31.74 3.83 10.54
C SER A 163 33.13 3.60 9.94
N ASN A 164 33.24 3.53 8.60
CA ASN A 164 34.49 3.34 7.85
C ASN A 164 34.77 4.50 6.88
N ALA A 165 34.18 5.68 7.10
CA ALA A 165 34.36 6.83 6.23
C ALA A 165 35.80 7.41 6.32
N PRO A 166 36.33 8.02 5.24
CA PRO A 166 35.72 8.19 3.91
C PRO A 166 35.98 7.01 2.93
N PRO A 167 35.01 6.64 2.06
CA PRO A 167 33.65 7.22 1.93
C PRO A 167 32.63 6.57 2.89
N ALA A 168 31.55 7.32 3.21
CA ALA A 168 30.36 6.74 3.82
C ALA A 168 29.63 5.83 2.81
N VAL A 169 28.79 4.93 3.33
CA VAL A 169 27.99 3.99 2.52
C VAL A 169 26.50 4.09 2.88
N ALA A 170 25.63 3.46 2.10
CA ALA A 170 24.20 3.44 2.36
C ALA A 170 23.89 2.89 3.76
N GLY A 171 23.02 3.59 4.48
CA GLY A 171 22.55 3.19 5.80
C GLY A 171 21.32 2.28 5.72
N LEU A 172 20.70 2.13 4.55
CA LEU A 172 19.48 1.36 4.38
C LEU A 172 19.72 0.15 3.48
N GLY A 173 19.28 -1.02 3.95
CA GLY A 173 19.04 -2.19 3.13
C GLY A 173 17.54 -2.44 3.04
N LEU A 174 16.96 -2.10 1.90
CA LEU A 174 15.52 -2.21 1.64
C LEU A 174 15.29 -3.08 0.39
N PRO A 175 14.17 -3.81 0.30
CA PRO A 175 13.79 -4.46 -0.95
C PRO A 175 13.54 -3.43 -2.05
N THR A 176 13.86 -3.81 -3.29
CA THR A 176 13.38 -3.07 -4.46
C THR A 176 11.85 -3.16 -4.49
N LEU A 177 11.17 -2.03 -4.66
CA LEU A 177 9.71 -1.98 -4.71
C LEU A 177 9.21 -2.19 -6.16
N ALA A 178 8.04 -2.79 -6.28
CA ALA A 178 7.32 -2.85 -7.54
C ALA A 178 6.85 -1.44 -7.98
N ALA A 179 6.50 -1.30 -9.25
CA ALA A 179 5.98 -0.03 -9.78
C ALA A 179 4.73 0.44 -9.00
N GLY A 180 4.59 1.76 -8.84
CA GLY A 180 3.51 2.38 -8.05
C GLY A 180 3.86 2.58 -6.57
N TRP A 181 5.10 2.29 -6.17
CA TRP A 181 5.56 2.44 -4.80
C TRP A 181 6.90 3.16 -4.73
N GLN A 182 7.14 3.88 -3.62
CA GLN A 182 8.42 4.48 -3.26
C GLN A 182 8.61 4.40 -1.74
N TYR A 183 9.80 4.71 -1.24
CA TYR A 183 10.02 4.88 0.20
C TYR A 183 9.91 6.35 0.60
N GLU A 184 9.60 6.60 1.85
CA GLU A 184 9.71 7.92 2.47
C GLU A 184 10.28 7.80 3.89
N GLY A 185 11.18 8.72 4.22
CA GLY A 185 11.70 8.86 5.57
C GLY A 185 10.91 9.88 6.37
N TRP A 186 10.79 9.65 7.67
CA TRP A 186 10.02 10.51 8.57
C TRP A 186 10.69 10.72 9.91
N VAL A 187 10.49 11.89 10.49
CA VAL A 187 10.71 12.18 11.90
C VAL A 187 9.40 12.62 12.55
N VAL A 188 9.04 11.99 13.67
CA VAL A 188 7.81 12.30 14.41
C VAL A 188 8.10 13.31 15.51
N LEU A 189 7.62 14.55 15.31
CA LEU A 189 7.75 15.65 16.25
C LEU A 189 6.39 15.98 16.85
N ASN A 190 6.29 15.98 18.18
CA ASN A 190 5.03 16.22 18.90
C ASN A 190 3.87 15.32 18.40
N GLY A 191 4.18 14.08 18.01
CA GLY A 191 3.20 13.13 17.45
C GLY A 191 2.83 13.36 15.99
N THR A 192 3.38 14.38 15.33
CA THR A 192 3.16 14.65 13.91
C THR A 192 4.36 14.19 13.09
N PRO A 193 4.18 13.33 12.07
CA PRO A 193 5.25 12.93 11.18
C PRO A 193 5.63 14.07 10.24
N ILE A 194 6.93 14.35 10.12
CA ILE A 194 7.51 15.30 9.18
C ILE A 194 8.41 14.50 8.24
N SER A 195 8.19 14.66 6.93
CA SER A 195 8.96 13.99 5.89
C SER A 195 10.43 14.42 5.92
N THR A 196 11.33 13.48 5.64
CA THR A 196 12.69 13.79 5.20
C THR A 196 12.73 13.93 3.68
N GLY A 197 11.90 13.16 2.98
CA GLY A 197 11.91 13.06 1.53
C GLY A 197 11.55 11.67 1.03
N THR A 198 11.06 11.61 -0.22
CA THR A 198 10.75 10.36 -0.91
C THR A 198 11.93 9.87 -1.74
N PHE A 199 12.16 8.57 -1.78
CA PHE A 199 13.28 7.97 -2.49
C PHE A 199 12.97 6.57 -3.01
N THR A 200 13.64 6.18 -4.09
CA THR A 200 13.59 4.82 -4.66
C THR A 200 14.94 4.11 -4.59
N SER A 201 16.00 4.83 -4.19
CA SER A 201 17.37 4.34 -4.09
C SER A 201 17.94 4.67 -2.71
N THR A 202 18.63 3.72 -2.09
CA THR A 202 19.29 3.90 -0.79
C THR A 202 20.69 4.48 -0.89
N THR A 203 21.19 4.67 -2.12
CA THR A 203 22.54 5.19 -2.43
C THR A 203 22.51 6.51 -3.18
N GLU A 204 21.35 7.17 -3.21
CA GLU A 204 21.15 8.48 -3.83
C GLU A 204 20.40 9.39 -2.85
N ALA A 205 20.45 10.70 -3.09
CA ALA A 205 19.66 11.65 -2.32
C ALA A 205 18.15 11.45 -2.57
N ASP A 206 17.32 11.84 -1.61
CA ASP A 206 15.88 11.88 -1.81
C ASP A 206 15.43 12.98 -2.77
N SER A 207 14.18 12.87 -3.23
CA SER A 207 13.64 13.64 -4.35
C SER A 207 13.57 15.14 -4.08
N ASN A 208 13.51 15.54 -2.80
CA ASN A 208 13.45 16.92 -2.33
C ASN A 208 14.79 17.46 -1.82
N ALA A 209 15.90 16.73 -1.89
CA ALA A 209 17.20 17.19 -1.39
C ALA A 209 17.62 18.60 -1.89
N ILE A 210 17.18 18.98 -3.10
CA ILE A 210 17.42 20.30 -3.70
C ILE A 210 16.35 21.34 -3.28
N THR A 211 15.10 20.90 -3.12
CA THR A 211 13.92 21.78 -3.01
C THR A 211 13.34 21.84 -1.60
N SER A 212 13.91 21.10 -0.64
CA SER A 212 13.41 21.06 0.73
C SER A 212 13.33 22.48 1.32
N PRO A 213 12.22 22.81 2.00
CA PRO A 213 12.08 24.08 2.71
C PRO A 213 12.83 24.11 4.05
N PHE A 214 13.33 22.96 4.54
CA PHE A 214 13.90 22.83 5.88
C PHE A 214 15.43 22.88 5.88
N LYS A 215 16.08 22.41 4.81
CA LYS A 215 17.53 22.40 4.68
C LYS A 215 18.17 23.78 4.82
N GLY A 216 19.44 23.77 5.19
CA GLY A 216 20.31 24.95 5.22
C GLY A 216 20.74 25.43 3.82
N THR A 217 21.65 26.41 3.83
CA THR A 217 22.09 27.14 2.62
C THR A 217 23.43 26.67 2.05
N ALA A 218 24.16 25.77 2.73
CA ALA A 218 25.49 25.30 2.39
C ALA A 218 25.50 23.98 1.59
N GLY A 219 24.67 23.89 0.55
CA GLY A 219 24.58 22.71 -0.33
C GLY A 219 23.37 21.83 -0.04
N ASN A 220 23.35 20.61 -0.59
CA ASN A 220 22.20 19.69 -0.55
C ASN A 220 22.42 18.46 0.34
N GLY A 221 23.50 18.45 1.12
CA GLY A 221 23.85 17.34 1.99
C GLY A 221 24.42 16.13 1.24
N PRO A 222 24.59 14.99 1.95
CA PRO A 222 25.03 13.71 1.40
C PRO A 222 24.18 13.19 0.24
N ALA A 223 24.78 12.35 -0.61
CA ALA A 223 24.08 11.61 -1.67
C ALA A 223 23.37 10.35 -1.12
N PHE A 224 22.63 10.51 -0.03
CA PHE A 224 21.84 9.47 0.64
C PHE A 224 20.52 10.11 1.10
N PRO A 225 19.45 9.33 1.33
CA PRO A 225 18.21 9.90 1.86
C PRO A 225 18.43 10.54 3.24
N GLY A 226 17.77 11.66 3.51
CA GLY A 226 17.96 12.40 4.75
C GLY A 226 17.56 13.86 4.65
N GLU A 227 17.42 14.51 5.79
CA GLU A 227 16.97 15.89 5.88
C GLU A 227 17.65 16.62 7.03
N ASP A 228 17.89 17.90 6.79
CA ASP A 228 18.31 18.86 7.80
C ASP A 228 17.12 19.74 8.17
N TYR A 229 16.65 19.63 9.41
CA TYR A 229 15.62 20.52 9.91
C TYR A 229 16.26 21.76 10.50
N LEU A 230 16.64 22.72 9.65
CA LEU A 230 17.37 23.94 10.03
C LEU A 230 16.57 25.23 9.86
N ILE A 231 15.71 25.29 8.85
CA ILE A 231 14.96 26.49 8.46
C ILE A 231 13.46 26.23 8.58
N GLY A 232 12.73 27.24 9.07
CA GLY A 232 11.28 27.21 9.12
C GLY A 232 10.73 26.49 10.35
N ALA A 233 9.54 25.92 10.20
CA ALA A 233 8.82 25.27 11.28
C ALA A 233 7.85 24.22 10.71
N ALA A 234 7.66 23.13 11.45
CA ALA A 234 6.68 22.09 11.16
C ALA A 234 6.16 21.49 12.47
N ALA A 235 4.95 20.92 12.49
CA ALA A 235 4.35 20.32 13.69
C ALA A 235 4.34 21.22 14.95
N GLY A 236 4.29 22.55 14.76
CA GLY A 236 4.37 23.52 15.86
C GLY A 236 5.75 23.65 16.51
N VAL A 237 6.79 23.12 15.87
CA VAL A 237 8.20 23.21 16.29
C VAL A 237 8.97 24.09 15.32
N ASN A 238 9.77 25.02 15.83
CA ASN A 238 10.71 25.80 15.02
C ASN A 238 12.02 25.03 14.85
N PHE A 239 12.63 25.19 13.69
CA PHE A 239 13.93 24.64 13.38
C PHE A 239 15.05 25.70 13.57
N PRO A 240 16.26 25.29 14.00
CA PRO A 240 16.69 23.92 14.32
C PRO A 240 16.08 23.34 15.61
N THR A 241 15.90 22.02 15.65
CA THR A 241 15.34 21.31 16.81
C THR A 241 16.07 20.01 17.09
N ASP A 242 16.28 19.66 18.37
CA ASP A 242 16.97 18.42 18.75
C ASP A 242 16.08 17.20 18.48
N LEU A 243 16.50 16.34 17.56
CA LEU A 243 15.78 15.12 17.19
C LEU A 243 15.94 13.98 18.21
N LYS A 244 16.77 14.14 19.25
CA LYS A 244 16.89 13.13 20.31
C LYS A 244 15.56 12.94 21.03
N GLY A 245 15.13 11.68 21.14
CA GLY A 245 13.82 11.30 21.68
C GLY A 245 12.68 11.30 20.64
N ALA A 246 12.90 11.80 19.42
CA ALA A 246 11.93 11.68 18.34
C ALA A 246 11.89 10.25 17.79
N THR A 247 10.78 9.88 17.15
CA THR A 247 10.69 8.63 16.40
C THR A 247 11.06 8.86 14.95
N VAL A 248 11.95 8.03 14.40
CA VAL A 248 12.31 7.98 12.99
C VAL A 248 11.60 6.78 12.36
N VAL A 249 11.06 6.93 11.16
CA VAL A 249 10.33 5.86 10.44
C VAL A 249 10.74 5.85 8.98
N ILE A 250 10.85 4.64 8.40
CA ILE A 250 10.81 4.44 6.94
C ILE A 250 9.48 3.77 6.62
N SER A 251 8.74 4.31 5.66
CA SER A 251 7.50 3.75 5.14
C SER A 251 7.58 3.45 3.64
N VAL A 252 6.65 2.63 3.17
CA VAL A 252 6.40 2.37 1.75
C VAL A 252 5.16 3.15 1.35
N GLU A 253 5.33 4.13 0.48
CA GLU A 253 4.29 5.08 0.08
C GLU A 253 3.77 4.77 -1.32
N PRO A 254 2.45 4.87 -1.56
CA PRO A 254 1.89 4.78 -2.91
C PRO A 254 2.45 5.92 -3.78
N ASN A 255 2.58 5.69 -5.08
CA ASN A 255 2.98 6.72 -6.03
C ASN A 255 2.04 6.73 -7.24
N PRO A 256 1.18 7.75 -7.42
CA PRO A 256 1.12 9.00 -6.64
C PRO A 256 0.59 8.80 -5.20
N ASP A 257 1.06 9.65 -4.29
CA ASP A 257 0.56 9.75 -2.91
C ASP A 257 -0.35 10.96 -2.76
N ASN A 258 -1.43 10.81 -2.00
CA ASN A 258 -2.38 11.86 -1.65
C ASN A 258 -2.47 12.12 -0.14
N SER A 259 -1.71 11.39 0.67
CA SER A 259 -1.63 11.55 2.10
C SER A 259 -0.49 12.49 2.48
N THR A 260 -0.62 13.12 3.66
CA THR A 260 0.50 13.81 4.32
C THR A 260 1.03 13.02 5.52
N ALA A 261 0.40 11.88 5.82
CA ALA A 261 0.77 10.97 6.87
C ALA A 261 1.35 9.68 6.27
N PRO A 262 2.33 9.03 6.92
CA PRO A 262 2.97 7.83 6.39
C PRO A 262 1.99 6.68 6.21
N PHE A 263 2.02 6.06 5.03
CA PHE A 263 1.17 4.92 4.68
C PHE A 263 1.40 3.70 5.58
N THR A 264 0.42 2.79 5.65
CA THR A 264 0.36 1.68 6.62
C THR A 264 1.66 0.83 6.73
N LEU A 265 2.35 0.57 5.61
CA LEU A 265 3.59 -0.23 5.57
C LEU A 265 4.80 0.57 6.06
N LYS A 266 5.32 0.18 7.23
CA LYS A 266 6.43 0.83 7.94
C LYS A 266 7.46 -0.25 8.33
N PRO A 267 8.38 -0.65 7.42
CA PRO A 267 9.34 -1.71 7.68
C PRO A 267 10.38 -1.37 8.76
N LEU A 268 10.70 -0.09 8.97
CA LEU A 268 11.71 0.34 9.94
C LEU A 268 11.19 1.47 10.81
N ALA A 269 11.48 1.41 12.11
CA ALA A 269 11.26 2.51 13.03
C ALA A 269 12.33 2.50 14.14
N HIS A 270 12.61 3.66 14.72
CA HIS A 270 13.50 3.76 15.87
C HIS A 270 13.23 5.03 16.67
N ILE A 271 13.22 4.93 17.99
CA ILE A 271 13.24 6.12 18.86
C ILE A 271 14.69 6.55 19.03
N VAL A 272 15.02 7.76 18.58
CA VAL A 272 16.37 8.32 18.73
C VAL A 272 16.72 8.34 20.23
N PRO A 273 17.82 7.70 20.68
CA PRO A 273 18.18 7.72 22.09
C PRO A 273 18.40 9.14 22.61
N SER A 274 17.91 9.43 23.82
CA SER A 274 18.10 10.76 24.46
C SER A 274 19.57 11.16 24.63
N ASN A 275 20.47 10.18 24.70
CA ASN A 275 21.92 10.34 24.81
C ASN A 275 22.66 10.01 23.50
N ALA A 276 21.98 10.00 22.36
CA ALA A 276 22.60 9.75 21.07
C ALA A 276 23.71 10.79 20.79
N ASN A 277 24.87 10.28 20.34
CA ASN A 277 25.95 11.13 19.87
C ASN A 277 25.64 11.56 18.43
N VAL A 278 25.93 12.82 18.11
CA VAL A 278 25.95 13.30 16.72
C VAL A 278 27.10 12.65 15.95
N HIS A 279 26.96 12.58 14.63
CA HIS A 279 27.90 11.95 13.69
C HIS A 279 28.26 10.49 13.97
N SER A 280 27.51 9.80 14.84
CA SER A 280 27.73 8.40 15.18
C SER A 280 26.58 7.55 14.66
N VAL A 281 26.89 6.36 14.17
CA VAL A 281 25.88 5.44 13.64
C VAL A 281 24.94 4.96 14.73
N LEU A 282 23.66 5.08 14.44
CA LEU A 282 22.54 4.49 15.17
C LEU A 282 21.91 3.42 14.28
N ASN A 283 21.52 2.29 14.87
CA ASN A 283 20.79 1.26 14.14
C ASN A 283 19.29 1.49 14.30
N MET A 284 18.53 1.28 13.23
CA MET A 284 17.07 1.21 13.29
C MET A 284 16.62 -0.18 13.73
N GLU A 285 15.38 -0.27 14.17
CA GLU A 285 14.72 -1.52 14.53
C GLU A 285 13.61 -1.85 13.53
N ALA A 286 13.02 -3.04 13.69
CA ALA A 286 11.83 -3.42 12.93
C ALA A 286 10.69 -2.43 13.21
N GLY A 287 10.08 -1.96 12.14
CA GLY A 287 8.94 -1.06 12.24
C GLY A 287 7.64 -1.79 12.64
N PRO A 288 6.55 -1.04 12.90
CA PRO A 288 5.33 -1.58 13.47
C PRO A 288 4.52 -2.48 12.52
N LYS A 289 4.73 -2.37 11.20
CA LYS A 289 3.97 -3.14 10.20
C LYS A 289 4.77 -3.27 8.91
N ALA A 290 5.44 -4.39 8.69
CA ALA A 290 6.12 -4.65 7.41
C ALA A 290 5.29 -5.53 6.46
N ILE A 291 4.19 -6.13 6.92
CA ILE A 291 3.36 -7.01 6.08
C ILE A 291 1.87 -6.78 6.31
N LEU A 292 1.12 -6.72 5.22
CA LEU A 292 -0.34 -6.82 5.21
C LEU A 292 -0.74 -8.23 4.81
N THR A 293 -1.85 -8.74 5.35
CA THR A 293 -2.25 -10.14 5.12
C THR A 293 -3.76 -10.28 4.97
N GLY A 294 -4.19 -11.41 4.44
CA GLY A 294 -5.59 -11.75 4.40
C GLY A 294 -5.86 -13.08 3.73
N THR A 295 -7.15 -13.38 3.59
CA THR A 295 -7.65 -14.54 2.87
C THR A 295 -8.78 -14.14 1.94
N VAL A 296 -8.79 -14.71 0.74
CA VAL A 296 -9.86 -14.56 -0.24
C VAL A 296 -10.42 -15.95 -0.55
N ARG A 297 -11.75 -16.10 -0.50
CA ARG A 297 -12.43 -17.39 -0.66
C ARG A 297 -13.50 -17.34 -1.75
N ARG A 298 -13.52 -18.38 -2.58
CA ARG A 298 -14.54 -18.63 -3.60
C ARG A 298 -15.57 -19.67 -3.16
#